data_AF-A0A7S1P9R2-F1
#
_entry.id   AF-A0A7S1P9R2-F1
#
_cell.length_a   1.000
_cell.length_b   1.000
_cell.length_c   1.000
_cell.angle_alpha   90.00
_cell.angle_beta   90.00
_cell.angle_gamma   90.00
#
_symmetry.space_group_name_H-M   'P 1'
#
loop_
_entity.id
_entity.type
_entity.pdbx_description
1 polymer ?
#
loop_
_entity_poly.entity_id
_entity_poly.type
_entity_poly.pdbx_seq_one_letter_code
_entity_poly.pdbx_strand_id
1 'polypeptide(L)'
;MSRSKPFRHRPSLAYQEAVALLDDQRIFLVQTPGPLSFVVQDGAAAAHQRRVTHRVTLGANIHCTCGTDEGEHCLHSVYVLHKVLRLPLDSPIAWQVAFTDRELNHFLTLREEHLKAARARALERANAAGGTTASAEPGDGGGHGHDQGRVKVEHK
;
A
#
# COMPACT_ATOMS: atom_id res chain seq x y z
N MET A 1 12.80 25.61 15.99
CA MET A 1 12.85 24.91 14.70
C MET A 1 11.99 25.67 13.73
N SER A 2 12.62 26.34 12.78
CA SER A 2 11.94 27.19 11.79
C SER A 2 11.70 26.41 10.52
N ARG A 3 10.54 26.60 9.92
CA ARG A 3 10.20 25.95 8.66
C ARG A 3 11.04 26.54 7.52
N SER A 4 11.54 25.70 6.61
CA SER A 4 12.41 26.15 5.51
C SER A 4 11.69 27.02 4.48
N LYS A 5 10.38 26.82 4.31
CA LYS A 5 9.49 27.62 3.47
C LYS A 5 8.29 28.11 4.28
N PRO A 6 7.71 29.28 3.95
CA PRO A 6 6.55 29.80 4.66
C PRO A 6 5.37 28.83 4.62
N PHE A 7 4.53 28.90 5.65
CA PHE A 7 3.28 28.13 5.72
C PHE A 7 2.27 28.69 4.72
N ARG A 8 1.65 27.81 3.95
CA ARG A 8 0.64 28.19 2.94
C ARG A 8 -0.76 28.00 3.51
N HIS A 9 -1.53 29.08 3.60
CA HIS A 9 -2.90 28.99 4.10
C HIS A 9 -3.91 28.49 3.07
N ARG A 10 -3.54 28.45 1.79
CA ARG A 10 -4.39 28.02 0.67
C ARG A 10 -3.60 27.09 -0.26
N PRO A 11 -4.27 26.09 -0.87
CA PRO A 11 -3.63 25.24 -1.86
C PRO A 11 -3.25 26.05 -3.10
N SER A 12 -2.11 25.72 -3.71
CA SER A 12 -1.71 26.30 -5.00
C SER A 12 -2.55 25.72 -6.15
N LEU A 13 -2.53 26.38 -7.31
CA LEU A 13 -3.19 25.86 -8.51
C LEU A 13 -2.57 24.53 -8.94
N ALA A 14 -1.24 24.46 -8.98
CA ALA A 14 -0.48 23.25 -9.31
C ALA A 14 -0.86 22.06 -8.40
N TYR A 15 -1.08 22.31 -7.10
CA TYR A 15 -1.55 21.29 -6.19
C TYR A 15 -2.95 20.78 -6.56
N GLN A 16 -3.89 21.67 -6.85
CA GLN A 16 -5.26 21.30 -7.23
C GLN A 16 -5.29 20.52 -8.55
N GLU A 17 -4.49 20.93 -9.53
CA GLU A 17 -4.32 20.21 -10.80
C GLU A 17 -3.73 18.82 -10.57
N ALA A 18 -2.70 18.69 -9.73
CA ALA A 18 -2.13 17.40 -9.36
C ALA A 18 -3.12 16.50 -8.63
N VAL A 19 -3.97 17.05 -7.76
CA VAL A 19 -5.06 16.30 -7.10
C VAL A 19 -6.07 15.80 -8.13
N ALA A 20 -6.47 16.63 -9.10
CA ALA A 20 -7.40 16.23 -10.14
C ALA A 20 -6.84 15.09 -11.00
N LEU A 21 -5.55 15.16 -11.35
CA LEU A 21 -4.86 14.11 -12.12
C LEU A 21 -4.64 12.82 -11.32
N LEU A 22 -4.64 12.88 -9.98
CA LEU A 22 -4.35 11.74 -9.12
C LEU A 22 -5.39 10.62 -9.25
N ASP A 23 -6.65 10.95 -9.55
CA ASP A 23 -7.71 9.96 -9.69
C ASP A 23 -7.68 9.26 -11.06
N ASP A 24 -7.24 9.97 -12.09
CA ASP A 24 -7.09 9.45 -13.46
C ASP A 24 -5.82 8.60 -13.61
N GLN A 25 -4.74 8.98 -12.93
CA GLN A 25 -3.45 8.30 -13.04
C GLN A 25 -3.28 7.14 -12.06
N ARG A 26 -2.88 5.98 -12.61
CA ARG A 26 -2.56 4.79 -11.81
C ARG A 26 -1.12 4.85 -11.36
N ILE A 27 -0.88 5.35 -10.14
CA ILE A 27 0.45 5.35 -9.53
C ILE A 27 0.53 4.23 -8.50
N PHE A 28 1.65 3.53 -8.48
CA PHE A 28 1.89 2.42 -7.55
C PHE A 28 3.05 2.75 -6.62
N LEU A 29 2.89 2.42 -5.33
CA LEU A 29 4.01 2.44 -4.39
C LEU A 29 4.82 1.15 -4.56
N VAL A 30 6.08 1.25 -4.98
CA VAL A 30 6.95 0.10 -5.22
C VAL A 30 7.77 -0.25 -3.98
N GLN A 31 8.38 0.76 -3.36
CA GLN A 31 9.27 0.55 -2.22
C GLN A 31 9.20 1.73 -1.25
N THR A 32 9.49 1.47 0.02
CA THR A 32 9.72 2.51 1.02
C THR A 32 11.13 2.35 1.61
N PRO A 33 12.17 2.91 0.97
CA PRO A 33 13.55 2.80 1.46
C PRO A 33 13.77 3.47 2.82
N GLY A 34 12.84 4.34 3.24
CA GLY A 34 12.87 4.96 4.56
C GLY A 34 11.48 5.25 5.10
N PRO A 35 11.41 5.79 6.33
CA PRO A 35 10.13 6.15 6.96
C PRO A 35 9.43 7.31 6.21
N LEU A 36 10.22 8.21 5.62
CA LEU A 36 9.78 9.39 4.86
C LEU A 36 10.25 9.38 3.39
N SER A 37 10.78 8.27 2.91
CA SER A 37 11.22 8.10 1.52
C SER A 37 10.42 6.99 0.85
N PHE A 38 9.89 7.30 -0.33
CA PHE A 38 8.97 6.46 -1.07
C PHE A 38 9.44 6.37 -2.52
N VAL A 39 9.39 5.18 -3.09
CA VAL A 39 9.63 4.94 -4.51
C VAL A 39 8.29 4.60 -5.13
N VAL A 40 7.81 5.46 -6.00
CA VAL A 40 6.57 5.29 -6.74
C VAL A 40 6.88 4.96 -8.18
N GLN A 41 5.93 4.33 -8.86
CA GLN A 41 6.05 3.98 -10.26
C GLN A 41 4.74 4.32 -10.96
N ASP A 42 4.88 4.97 -12.10
CA ASP A 42 3.73 5.33 -12.92
C ASP A 42 3.22 4.09 -13.66
N GLY A 43 1.90 3.96 -13.68
CA GLY A 43 1.18 2.94 -14.42
C GLY A 43 1.15 3.32 -15.88
N ALA A 44 1.76 2.49 -16.73
CA ALA A 44 1.77 2.71 -18.17
C ALA A 44 0.32 2.73 -18.71
N ALA A 45 -0.12 3.89 -19.23
CA ALA A 45 -1.39 4.01 -19.94
C ALA A 45 -1.35 3.33 -21.33
N ALA A 46 -0.17 2.97 -21.83
CA ALA A 46 -0.01 2.27 -23.11
C ALA A 46 1.08 1.20 -23.01
N ALA A 47 0.84 0.04 -23.63
CA ALA A 47 1.65 -1.19 -23.60
C ALA A 47 3.13 -1.03 -24.05
N HIS A 48 3.56 0.17 -24.47
CA HIS A 48 4.91 0.49 -24.91
C HIS A 48 5.63 1.59 -24.12
N GLN A 49 5.02 2.16 -23.07
CA GLN A 49 5.71 3.13 -22.22
C GLN A 49 6.47 2.43 -21.09
N ARG A 50 7.77 2.73 -21.00
CA ARG A 50 8.65 2.22 -19.96
C ARG A 50 8.12 2.66 -18.61
N ARG A 51 7.92 1.72 -17.70
CA ARG A 51 7.59 1.98 -16.30
C ARG A 51 8.72 2.83 -15.69
N VAL A 52 8.45 4.09 -15.43
CA VAL A 52 9.40 5.00 -14.79
C VAL A 52 9.15 4.99 -13.29
N THR A 53 10.23 4.84 -12.52
CA THR A 53 10.19 4.93 -11.06
C THR A 53 10.69 6.30 -10.62
N HIS A 54 10.00 6.88 -9.66
CA HIS A 54 10.32 8.18 -9.07
C HIS A 54 10.48 8.03 -7.56
N ARG A 55 11.52 8.64 -7.00
CA ARG A 55 11.74 8.67 -5.56
C ARG A 55 11.25 10.01 -5.00
N VAL A 56 10.33 9.92 -4.05
CA VAL A 56 9.79 11.04 -3.28
C VAL A 56 10.38 10.99 -1.87
N THR A 57 10.91 12.10 -1.39
CA THR A 57 11.41 12.24 -0.02
C THR A 57 10.71 13.41 0.66
N LEU A 58 10.16 13.14 1.85
CA LEU A 58 9.52 14.14 2.70
C LEU A 58 10.52 14.56 3.78
N GLY A 59 10.65 15.86 4.00
CA GLY A 59 11.57 16.42 4.98
C GLY A 59 11.37 17.92 5.14
N ALA A 60 12.44 18.61 5.53
CA ALA A 60 12.46 20.07 5.54
C ALA A 60 11.98 20.65 4.21
N ASN A 61 12.33 20.01 3.08
CA ASN A 61 11.77 20.29 1.77
C ASN A 61 11.28 18.97 1.16
N ILE A 62 10.16 19.01 0.46
CA ILE A 62 9.74 17.89 -0.40
C ILE A 62 10.66 17.87 -1.61
N HIS A 63 11.11 16.66 -1.98
CA HIS A 63 11.90 16.43 -3.18
C HIS A 63 11.40 15.21 -3.95
N CYS A 64 11.28 15.33 -5.27
CA CYS A 64 10.91 14.23 -6.15
C CYS A 64 11.88 14.10 -7.34
N THR A 65 12.32 12.89 -7.67
CA THR A 65 13.20 12.70 -8.85
C THR A 65 12.50 12.86 -10.21
N CYS A 66 11.23 13.27 -10.24
CA CYS A 66 10.53 13.62 -11.48
C CYS A 66 10.95 14.99 -12.06
N GLY A 67 11.56 15.86 -11.25
CA GLY A 67 12.04 17.18 -11.68
C GLY A 67 10.96 18.26 -11.78
N THR A 68 9.69 17.97 -11.46
CA THR A 68 8.58 18.94 -11.45
C THR A 68 8.35 19.56 -10.05
N ASP A 69 9.24 19.30 -9.09
CA ASP A 69 9.13 19.73 -7.69
C ASP A 69 9.82 21.07 -7.39
N GLU A 70 10.01 21.94 -8.39
CA GLU A 70 10.63 23.28 -8.29
C GLU A 70 9.81 24.27 -7.43
N GLY A 71 9.61 23.96 -6.16
CA GLY A 71 8.87 24.79 -5.23
C GLY A 71 7.40 24.43 -5.06
N GLU A 72 6.89 23.47 -5.82
CA GLU A 72 5.50 23.02 -5.81
C GLU A 72 5.38 21.49 -5.65
N HIS A 73 4.15 21.03 -5.44
CA HIS A 73 3.85 19.60 -5.40
C HIS A 73 3.75 19.03 -6.82
N CYS A 74 4.50 17.97 -7.08
CA CYS A 74 4.25 17.11 -8.23
C CYS A 74 3.20 16.03 -7.91
N LEU A 75 2.65 15.40 -8.95
CA LEU A 75 1.66 14.31 -8.84
C LEU A 75 2.14 13.19 -7.90
N HIS A 76 3.41 12.81 -7.96
CA HIS A 76 3.99 11.77 -7.09
C HIS A 76 4.00 12.18 -5.61
N SER A 77 4.28 13.44 -5.31
CA SER A 77 4.27 13.94 -3.94
C SER A 77 2.86 13.99 -3.36
N VAL A 78 1.88 14.41 -4.17
CA VAL A 78 0.45 14.40 -3.81
C VAL A 78 -0.03 12.96 -3.58
N TYR A 79 0.37 12.02 -4.44
CA TYR A 79 0.09 10.59 -4.26
C TYR A 79 0.61 10.06 -2.92
N VAL A 80 1.85 10.38 -2.55
CA VAL A 80 2.42 9.93 -1.27
C VAL A 80 1.64 10.52 -0.09
N LEU A 81 1.31 11.81 -0.12
CA LEU A 81 0.57 12.46 0.97
C LEU A 81 -0.85 11.89 1.11
N HIS A 82 -1.56 11.66 0.01
CA HIS A 82 -2.98 11.26 0.01
C HIS A 82 -3.23 9.76 0.00
N LYS A 83 -2.50 9.00 -0.81
CA LYS A 83 -2.77 7.56 -0.97
C LYS A 83 -1.91 6.73 -0.01
N VAL A 84 -0.68 7.17 0.28
CA VAL A 84 0.24 6.42 1.16
C VAL A 84 0.07 6.85 2.62
N LEU A 85 0.17 8.15 2.90
CA LEU A 85 0.03 8.70 4.25
C LEU A 85 -1.42 9.00 4.65
N ARG A 86 -2.35 8.96 3.70
CA ARG A 86 -3.80 9.14 3.92
C ARG A 86 -4.16 10.46 4.61
N LEU A 87 -3.40 11.51 4.31
CA LEU A 87 -3.79 12.85 4.71
C LEU A 87 -5.08 13.26 3.97
N PRO A 88 -5.99 14.01 4.59
CA PRO A 88 -7.17 14.52 3.91
C PRO A 88 -6.79 15.70 2.99
N LEU A 89 -7.44 15.78 1.82
CA LEU A 89 -7.25 16.83 0.80
C LEU A 89 -7.50 18.24 1.32
N ASP A 90 -8.46 18.37 2.24
CA ASP A 90 -8.83 19.64 2.86
C ASP A 90 -7.89 20.08 3.99
N SER A 91 -6.91 19.25 4.39
CA SER A 91 -6.00 19.64 5.46
C SER A 91 -4.89 20.53 4.93
N PRO A 92 -4.58 21.64 5.62
CA PRO A 92 -3.56 22.55 5.17
C PRO A 92 -2.19 21.91 5.10
N ILE A 93 -1.92 20.88 5.90
CA ILE A 93 -0.65 20.17 5.84
C ILE A 93 -0.42 19.48 4.48
N ALA A 94 -1.49 19.15 3.76
CA ALA A 94 -1.42 18.36 2.55
C ALA A 94 -0.88 19.14 1.33
N TRP A 95 -0.90 20.46 1.35
CA TRP A 95 -0.35 21.34 0.29
C TRP A 95 0.89 22.12 0.74
N GLN A 96 1.53 21.70 1.83
CA GLN A 96 2.78 22.28 2.29
C GLN A 96 3.97 21.64 1.58
N VAL A 97 4.86 22.48 1.06
CA VAL A 97 6.07 22.07 0.33
C VAL A 97 7.30 21.87 1.22
N ALA A 98 7.13 22.07 2.53
CA ALA A 98 8.15 21.98 3.56
C ALA A 98 7.51 21.57 4.88
N PHE A 99 8.15 20.64 5.60
CA PHE A 99 7.64 20.13 6.86
C PHE A 99 8.64 20.33 7.98
N THR A 100 8.12 20.67 9.15
CA THR A 100 8.84 20.69 10.42
C THR A 100 8.96 19.29 10.98
N ASP A 101 9.90 19.08 11.90
CA ASP A 101 10.08 17.78 12.57
C ASP A 101 8.79 17.31 13.26
N ARG A 102 7.98 18.22 13.81
CA ARG A 102 6.71 17.88 14.44
C ARG A 102 5.70 17.30 13.44
N GLU A 103 5.61 17.91 12.26
CA GLU A 103 4.72 17.45 11.18
C GLU A 103 5.22 16.11 10.61
N LEU A 104 6.54 15.97 10.43
CA LEU A 104 7.14 14.71 9.99
C LEU A 104 6.87 13.58 10.98
N ASN A 105 7.05 13.81 12.29
CA ASN A 105 6.72 12.83 13.32
C ASN A 105 5.24 12.45 13.29
N HIS A 106 4.35 13.42 13.07
CA HIS A 106 2.93 13.14 12.91
C HIS A 106 2.65 12.20 11.72
N PHE A 107 3.33 12.38 10.59
CA PHE A 107 3.20 11.46 9.44
C PHE A 107 3.65 10.04 9.77
N LEU A 108 4.71 9.89 10.58
CA LEU A 108 5.17 8.57 11.04
C LEU A 108 4.11 7.87 11.88
N THR A 109 3.52 8.59 12.84
CA THR A 109 2.44 8.06 13.68
C THR A 109 1.24 7.61 12.84
N LEU A 110 0.75 8.47 11.94
CA LEU A 110 -0.36 8.13 11.03
C LEU A 110 -0.05 6.87 10.21
N ARG A 111 1.17 6.78 9.66
CA ARG A 111 1.60 5.63 8.87
C ARG A 111 1.59 4.34 9.71
N GLU A 112 2.12 4.38 10.93
CA GLU A 112 2.12 3.22 11.83
C GLU A 112 0.70 2.76 12.17
N GLU A 113 -0.20 3.70 12.45
CA GLU A 113 -1.62 3.41 12.72
C GLU A 113 -2.29 2.74 11.51
N HIS A 114 -2.06 3.26 10.31
CA HIS A 114 -2.60 2.68 9.09
C HIS A 114 -2.06 1.28 8.80
N LEU A 115 -0.76 1.03 9.04
CA LEU A 115 -0.17 -0.30 8.88
C LEU A 115 -0.72 -1.29 9.91
N LYS A 116 -0.88 -0.86 11.17
CA LYS A 116 -1.51 -1.67 12.23
C LYS A 116 -2.94 -2.04 11.87
N ALA A 117 -3.74 -1.06 11.44
CA ALA A 117 -5.12 -1.28 11.03
C ALA A 117 -5.24 -2.21 9.81
N ALA A 118 -4.35 -2.06 8.82
CA ALA A 118 -4.32 -2.93 7.65
C ALA A 118 -3.99 -4.39 8.03
N ARG A 119 -3.03 -4.60 8.94
CA ARG A 119 -2.68 -5.93 9.47
C ARG A 119 -3.84 -6.57 10.24
N ALA A 120 -4.51 -5.80 11.11
CA ALA A 120 -5.67 -6.28 11.86
C ALA A 120 -6.78 -6.76 10.91
N ARG A 121 -7.10 -5.97 9.87
CA ARG A 121 -8.10 -6.34 8.85
C ARG A 121 -7.70 -7.56 8.03
N ALA A 122 -6.41 -7.69 7.71
CA ALA A 122 -5.90 -8.86 6.99
C ALA A 122 -6.01 -10.14 7.83
N LEU A 123 -5.70 -10.07 9.13
CA LEU A 123 -5.85 -11.17 10.07
C LEU A 123 -7.31 -11.59 10.22
N GLU A 124 -8.22 -10.63 10.37
CA GLU A 124 -9.66 -10.88 10.47
C GLU A 124 -10.20 -11.58 9.21
N ARG A 125 -9.78 -11.13 8.02
CA ARG A 125 -10.12 -11.78 6.74
C ARG A 125 -9.56 -13.20 6.63
N ALA A 126 -8.33 -13.44 7.09
CA ALA A 126 -7.73 -14.77 7.10
C ALA A 126 -8.50 -15.72 8.03
N ASN A 127 -8.90 -15.24 9.21
CA ASN A 127 -9.71 -16.02 10.16
C ASN A 127 -11.10 -16.34 9.60
N ALA A 128 -11.76 -15.37 8.93
CA ALA A 128 -13.06 -15.59 8.30
C ALA A 128 -12.99 -16.62 7.14
N ALA A 129 -11.88 -16.65 6.39
CA ALA A 129 -11.67 -17.62 5.31
C ALA A 129 -11.27 -19.03 5.82
N GLY A 130 -10.67 -19.13 7.01
CA GLY A 130 -10.24 -20.40 7.63
C GLY A 130 -11.31 -21.13 8.45
N GLY A 131 -12.49 -20.53 8.65
CA GLY A 131 -13.54 -21.05 9.55
C GLY A 131 -14.49 -22.12 8.99
N THR A 132 -14.29 -22.60 7.76
CA THR A 132 -15.20 -23.56 7.09
C THR A 132 -14.53 -24.90 6.76
N THR A 133 -14.06 -25.65 7.75
CA THR A 133 -13.95 -27.13 7.67
C THR A 133 -13.77 -27.74 9.07
N ALA A 134 -14.85 -27.97 9.82
CA ALA A 134 -14.85 -28.91 10.95
C ALA A 134 -16.29 -29.21 11.40
N SER A 135 -16.98 -30.10 10.68
CA SER A 135 -18.09 -30.93 11.20
C SER A 135 -18.44 -32.01 10.18
N ALA A 136 -17.71 -33.12 10.24
CA ALA A 136 -18.18 -34.43 9.80
C ALA A 136 -17.49 -35.46 10.72
N GLU A 137 -18.22 -35.81 11.77
CA GLU A 137 -17.81 -36.73 12.83
C GLU A 137 -17.71 -38.19 12.35
N PRO A 138 -17.03 -39.07 13.13
CA PRO A 138 -16.61 -40.40 12.72
C PRO A 138 -17.68 -41.47 12.94
N GLY A 139 -17.87 -42.35 11.95
CA GLY A 139 -18.75 -43.52 12.02
C GLY A 139 -17.97 -44.81 12.24
N ASP A 140 -18.04 -45.28 13.49
CA ASP A 140 -17.65 -46.59 14.01
C ASP A 140 -18.39 -47.75 13.31
N GLY A 141 -17.70 -48.87 13.03
CA GLY A 141 -18.31 -50.06 12.43
C GLY A 141 -17.31 -51.18 12.13
N GLY A 142 -17.00 -51.99 13.14
CA GLY A 142 -16.16 -53.18 13.01
C GLY A 142 -16.79 -54.34 12.23
N GLY A 143 -15.92 -55.20 11.69
CA GLY A 143 -16.30 -56.48 11.08
C GLY A 143 -15.09 -57.38 10.81
N HIS A 144 -14.83 -58.31 11.73
CA HIS A 144 -13.93 -59.46 11.58
C HIS A 144 -14.46 -60.46 10.53
N GLY A 145 -13.58 -61.16 9.81
CA GLY A 145 -13.94 -62.42 9.14
C GLY A 145 -12.96 -62.93 8.08
N HIS A 146 -12.10 -63.88 8.49
CA HIS A 146 -11.49 -65.06 7.81
C HIS A 146 -11.24 -65.03 6.29
N ASP A 147 -10.01 -65.26 5.81
CA ASP A 147 -9.24 -66.53 5.69
C ASP A 147 -9.81 -67.56 4.68
N GLN A 148 -8.88 -68.09 3.86
CA GLN A 148 -8.99 -69.08 2.75
C GLN A 148 -9.41 -68.50 1.39
N GLY A 149 -8.81 -68.85 0.24
CA GLY A 149 -7.86 -69.92 -0.05
C GLY A 149 -7.30 -69.78 -1.47
N ARG A 150 -6.12 -70.39 -1.61
CA ARG A 150 -5.32 -70.74 -2.78
C ARG A 150 -6.15 -71.42 -3.90
N VAL A 151 -5.78 -71.21 -5.16
CA VAL A 151 -5.41 -72.25 -6.16
C VAL A 151 -5.18 -71.60 -7.54
N LYS A 152 -4.00 -71.90 -8.10
CA LYS A 152 -3.61 -71.70 -9.50
C LYS A 152 -4.41 -72.62 -10.41
N VAL A 153 -4.80 -72.17 -11.60
CA VAL A 153 -4.91 -73.03 -12.78
C VAL A 153 -4.60 -72.24 -14.04
N GLU A 154 -3.52 -72.66 -14.70
CA GLU A 154 -3.24 -72.50 -16.13
C GLU A 154 -4.36 -73.11 -16.98
N HIS A 155 -4.44 -72.73 -18.26
CA HIS A 155 -5.02 -73.36 -19.47
C HIS A 155 -5.31 -72.17 -20.42
N LYS A 156 -4.91 -72.12 -21.70
CA LYS A 156 -4.49 -73.14 -22.67
C LYS A 156 -3.79 -72.42 -23.83
#